data_AF-A0AAD9QBP1-F1
#
_entry.id   AF-A0AAD9QBP1-F1
#
_cell.length_a   1.000
_cell.length_b   1.000
_cell.length_c   1.000
_cell.angle_alpha   90.00
_cell.angle_beta   90.00
_cell.angle_gamma   90.00
#
_symmetry.space_group_name_H-M   'P 1'
#
loop_
_entity.id
_entity.type
_entity.pdbx_description
1 polymer ?
#
loop_
_entity_poly.entity_id
_entity_poly.type
_entity_poly.pdbx_seq_one_letter_code
_entity_poly.pdbx_strand_id
1 'polypeptide(L)'
;MSTKTHHATNVSRSEWKSLLADSSLQMNCNMEGFNVKHPNEKLDAAVTRIGILGNNEDNCRSCNSRIGFGSKGSSFGQYDDNSCGNESAKKGNDNGIKHIKANCFILVQ
;
A
#
# COMPACT_ATOMS: atom_id res chain seq x y z
N MET A 1 -2.31 -23.18 5.46
CA MET A 1 -3.06 -22.43 4.42
C MET A 1 -3.15 -20.99 4.88
N SER A 2 -2.83 -20.01 4.02
CA SER A 2 -2.84 -18.58 4.41
C SER A 2 -4.24 -18.16 4.87
N THR A 3 -4.40 -17.90 6.16
CA THR A 3 -5.55 -17.15 6.65
C THR A 3 -5.49 -15.75 6.03
N LYS A 4 -6.62 -15.13 5.67
CA LYS A 4 -6.66 -13.72 5.20
C LYS A 4 -6.44 -12.74 6.37
N THR A 5 -5.73 -13.17 7.40
CA THR A 5 -5.51 -12.42 8.64
C THR A 5 -4.38 -11.44 8.41
N HIS A 6 -4.61 -10.19 8.79
CA HIS A 6 -3.57 -9.15 8.81
C HIS A 6 -2.57 -9.45 9.91
N HIS A 7 -1.28 -9.38 9.58
CA HIS A 7 -0.19 -9.48 10.56
C HIS A 7 0.67 -8.23 10.44
N ALA A 8 0.56 -7.34 11.43
CA ALA A 8 1.44 -6.18 11.53
C ALA A 8 2.89 -6.62 11.73
N THR A 9 3.82 -5.84 11.21
CA THR A 9 5.24 -5.92 11.54
C THR A 9 5.61 -4.71 12.41
N ASN A 10 6.91 -4.43 12.53
CA ASN A 10 7.43 -3.23 13.20
C ASN A 10 8.26 -2.38 12.21
N VAL A 11 8.00 -2.50 10.91
CA VAL A 11 8.69 -1.71 9.88
C VAL A 11 8.02 -0.33 9.77
N SER A 12 8.81 0.72 9.90
CA SER A 12 8.33 2.09 9.85
C SER A 12 7.87 2.48 8.45
N ARG A 13 6.97 3.48 8.38
CA ARG A 13 6.57 4.11 7.12
C ARG A 13 7.78 4.60 6.31
N SER A 14 8.78 5.19 6.97
CA SER A 14 10.00 5.66 6.32
C SER A 14 10.80 4.52 5.68
N GLU A 15 10.86 3.35 6.31
CA GLU A 15 11.53 2.18 5.74
C GLU A 15 10.74 1.60 4.56
N TRP A 16 9.41 1.54 4.65
CA TRP A 16 8.60 1.18 3.48
C TRP A 16 8.80 2.14 2.30
N LYS A 17 8.87 3.44 2.58
CA LYS A 17 9.13 4.46 1.57
C LYS A 17 10.54 4.38 0.99
N SER A 18 11.54 3.93 1.75
CA SER A 18 12.93 3.86 1.26
C SER A 18 13.17 2.73 0.25
N LEU A 19 12.26 1.75 0.15
CA LEU A 19 12.33 0.66 -0.85
C LEU A 19 12.28 1.16 -2.29
N LEU A 20 11.67 2.31 -2.54
CA LEU A 20 11.49 2.89 -3.86
C LEU A 20 11.89 4.36 -3.82
N ALA A 21 12.85 4.73 -4.67
CA ALA A 21 13.17 6.12 -4.89
C ALA A 21 11.91 6.90 -5.29
N ASP A 22 11.74 8.10 -4.74
CA ASP A 22 10.64 9.01 -5.09
C ASP A 22 9.23 8.45 -4.77
N SER A 23 9.12 7.54 -3.79
CA SER A 23 7.84 7.00 -3.33
C SER A 23 6.95 8.06 -2.66
N SER A 24 5.64 7.82 -2.75
CA SER A 24 4.61 8.70 -2.20
C SER A 24 3.52 7.90 -1.49
N LEU A 25 3.04 8.42 -0.36
CA LEU A 25 1.92 7.85 0.37
C LEU A 25 1.08 8.98 0.99
N GLN A 26 -0.19 8.69 1.24
CA GLN A 26 -1.06 9.55 2.06
C GLN A 26 -0.76 9.32 3.55
N MET A 27 -0.89 10.37 4.37
CA MET A 27 -0.15 10.48 5.65
C MET A 27 -0.78 9.75 6.85
N ASN A 28 -2.10 9.54 6.86
CA ASN A 28 -2.81 9.14 8.08
C ASN A 28 -2.76 7.64 8.35
N CYS A 29 -3.28 6.82 7.43
CA CYS A 29 -3.20 5.37 7.62
C CYS A 29 -1.74 4.89 7.44
N ASN A 30 -1.30 4.03 8.36
CA ASN A 30 0.01 3.37 8.35
C ASN A 30 -0.16 1.86 8.61
N MET A 31 -1.23 1.27 8.08
CA MET A 31 -1.48 -0.16 8.23
C MET A 31 -0.45 -0.89 7.37
N GLU A 32 0.43 -1.67 8.00
CA GLU A 32 1.55 -2.31 7.32
C GLU A 32 1.70 -3.79 7.73
N GLY A 33 2.52 -4.53 7.00
CA GLY A 33 2.87 -5.91 7.28
C GLY A 33 2.37 -6.90 6.23
N PHE A 34 1.81 -8.03 6.67
CA PHE A 34 1.31 -9.10 5.80
C PHE A 34 -0.22 -9.13 5.73
N ASN A 35 -0.77 -9.46 4.56
CA ASN A 35 -2.21 -9.45 4.25
C ASN A 35 -2.87 -8.12 4.66
N VAL A 36 -2.30 -7.00 4.22
CA VAL A 36 -2.71 -5.67 4.61
C VAL A 36 -3.95 -5.26 3.82
N LYS A 37 -5.08 -5.30 4.52
CA LYS A 37 -6.41 -4.99 4.02
C LYS A 37 -7.27 -4.62 5.22
N HIS A 38 -8.09 -3.58 5.11
CA HIS A 38 -9.04 -3.27 6.18
C HIS A 38 -10.23 -4.25 6.07
N PRO A 39 -10.73 -4.84 7.19
CA PRO A 39 -11.78 -5.87 7.14
C PRO A 39 -13.04 -5.47 6.35
N ASN A 40 -13.45 -4.21 6.50
CA ASN A 40 -14.61 -3.60 5.83
C ASN A 40 -14.20 -2.58 4.76
N GLU A 41 -13.10 -2.82 4.05
CA GLU A 41 -12.69 -1.94 2.95
C GLU A 41 -13.65 -1.99 1.76
N LYS A 42 -13.63 -0.93 0.96
CA LYS A 42 -14.34 -0.90 -0.32
C LYS A 42 -13.67 -1.81 -1.35
N LEU A 43 -14.44 -2.29 -2.33
CA LEU A 43 -13.95 -3.23 -3.36
C LEU A 43 -12.78 -2.67 -4.19
N ASP A 44 -12.73 -1.35 -4.36
CA ASP A 44 -11.73 -0.62 -5.14
C ASP A 44 -10.55 -0.10 -4.30
N ALA A 45 -10.60 -0.27 -2.97
CA ALA A 45 -9.58 0.21 -2.06
C ALA A 45 -8.24 -0.49 -2.29
N ALA A 46 -7.17 0.23 -1.97
CA ALA A 46 -5.82 -0.27 -2.01
C ALA A 46 -5.64 -1.42 -1.00
N VAL A 47 -5.05 -2.52 -1.45
CA VAL A 47 -4.59 -3.64 -0.62
C VAL A 47 -3.18 -4.04 -1.00
N THR A 48 -2.48 -4.70 -0.08
CA THR A 48 -1.18 -5.31 -0.39
C THR A 48 -0.99 -6.60 0.39
N ARG A 49 -0.34 -7.59 -0.24
CA ARG A 49 -0.03 -8.85 0.44
C ARG A 49 1.10 -8.65 1.43
N ILE A 50 2.11 -7.86 1.07
CA ILE A 50 3.20 -7.46 1.94
C ILE A 50 3.47 -5.99 1.66
N GLY A 51 3.33 -5.10 2.63
CA GLY A 51 3.56 -3.68 2.38
C GLY A 51 2.88 -2.76 3.38
N ILE A 52 2.63 -1.53 2.94
CA ILE A 52 1.95 -0.49 3.70
C ILE A 52 0.84 0.15 2.88
N LEU A 53 -0.26 0.49 3.56
CA LEU A 53 -1.36 1.27 3.02
C LEU A 53 -1.44 2.64 3.69
N GLY A 54 -1.82 3.64 2.90
CA GLY A 54 -2.07 5.00 3.37
C GLY A 54 -3.35 5.60 2.81
N ASN A 55 -3.92 6.53 3.57
CA ASN A 55 -4.96 7.45 3.14
C ASN A 55 -4.90 8.74 3.97
N ASN A 56 -5.81 9.68 3.70
CA ASN A 56 -5.94 10.96 4.40
C ASN A 56 -7.26 11.06 5.17
N GLU A 57 -7.93 9.93 5.42
CA GLU A 57 -9.14 9.87 6.24
C GLU A 57 -8.78 9.46 7.68
N ASP A 58 -9.73 9.55 8.62
CA ASP A 58 -9.50 9.26 10.05
C ASP A 58 -9.30 7.77 10.37
N ASN A 59 -9.54 6.90 9.39
CA ASN A 59 -9.43 5.45 9.53
C ASN A 59 -8.91 4.82 8.22
N CYS A 60 -8.51 3.55 8.27
CA CYS A 60 -7.95 2.83 7.13
C CYS A 60 -9.01 2.15 6.21
N ARG A 61 -10.29 2.57 6.18
CA ARG A 61 -11.34 1.89 5.37
C ARG A 61 -11.29 2.18 3.87
N SER A 62 -10.62 3.27 3.48
CA SER A 62 -10.57 3.78 2.11
C SER A 62 -9.15 4.08 1.67
N CYS A 63 -8.22 3.18 2.04
CA CYS A 63 -6.84 3.22 1.59
C CYS A 63 -6.76 3.45 0.07
N ASN A 64 -6.01 4.46 -0.32
CA ASN A 64 -5.89 4.96 -1.70
C ASN A 64 -4.46 5.43 -2.02
N SER A 65 -3.51 4.99 -1.21
CA SER A 65 -2.09 4.92 -1.52
C SER A 65 -1.49 3.64 -0.93
N ARG A 66 -0.49 3.05 -1.59
CA ARG A 66 0.13 1.78 -1.20
C ARG A 66 1.58 1.67 -1.67
N ILE A 67 2.40 0.97 -0.90
CA ILE A 67 3.72 0.46 -1.31
C ILE A 67 3.76 -1.02 -0.95
N GLY A 68 4.21 -1.88 -1.87
CA GLY A 68 4.45 -3.28 -1.51
C GLY A 68 4.26 -4.28 -2.64
N PHE A 69 4.14 -5.54 -2.25
CA PHE A 69 4.11 -6.75 -3.08
C PHE A 69 2.71 -7.36 -3.10
N GLY A 70 2.29 -7.85 -4.26
CA GLY A 70 0.96 -8.45 -4.43
C GLY A 70 -0.15 -7.45 -4.12
N SER A 71 0.04 -6.21 -4.57
CA SER A 71 -0.87 -5.10 -4.34
C SER A 71 -1.93 -4.99 -5.44
N LYS A 72 -3.06 -4.36 -5.13
CA LYS A 72 -4.11 -4.01 -6.11
C LYS A 72 -4.99 -2.88 -5.56
N GLY A 73 -5.94 -2.40 -6.36
CA GLY A 73 -6.83 -1.29 -6.03
C GLY A 73 -6.89 -0.28 -7.18
N SER A 74 -8.07 0.32 -7.36
CA SER A 74 -8.40 1.21 -8.49
C SER A 74 -9.01 2.55 -8.06
N SER A 75 -9.18 2.78 -6.75
CA SER A 75 -9.69 4.05 -6.24
C SER A 75 -8.87 5.24 -6.73
N PHE A 76 -9.56 6.34 -7.08
CA PHE A 76 -8.93 7.62 -7.44
C PHE A 76 -7.90 7.54 -8.58
N GLY A 77 -8.01 6.56 -9.48
CA GLY A 77 -7.12 6.44 -10.64
C GLY A 77 -5.84 5.64 -10.38
N GLN A 78 -5.76 4.89 -9.28
CA GLN A 78 -4.72 3.88 -9.10
C GLN A 78 -4.75 2.83 -10.21
N TYR A 79 -3.59 2.30 -10.55
CA TYR A 79 -3.49 1.18 -11.47
C TYR A 79 -3.64 -0.16 -10.74
N ASP A 80 -4.72 -0.88 -11.04
CA ASP A 80 -5.02 -2.19 -10.44
C ASP A 80 -4.00 -3.27 -10.86
N ASP A 81 -3.36 -3.08 -12.00
CA ASP A 81 -2.34 -3.99 -12.55
C ASP A 81 -0.93 -3.74 -11.98
N ASN A 82 -0.75 -2.70 -11.15
CA ASN A 82 0.50 -2.49 -10.43
C ASN A 82 0.55 -3.42 -9.20
N SER A 83 0.95 -4.67 -9.46
CA SER A 83 1.05 -5.69 -8.42
C SER A 83 2.25 -5.51 -7.50
N CYS A 84 3.29 -4.81 -7.93
CA CYS A 84 4.37 -4.43 -7.05
C CYS A 84 4.97 -3.08 -7.36
N GLY A 85 5.17 -2.27 -6.32
CA GLY A 85 5.74 -0.94 -6.43
C GLY A 85 5.02 0.05 -5.52
N ASN A 86 4.77 1.26 -6.02
CA ASN A 86 4.05 2.32 -5.32
C ASN A 86 2.91 2.88 -6.18
N GLU A 87 1.70 2.92 -5.61
CA GLU A 87 0.54 3.59 -6.18
C GLU A 87 0.04 4.64 -5.19
N SER A 88 -0.09 5.88 -5.66
CA SER A 88 -0.61 6.99 -4.86
C SER A 88 -1.23 8.03 -5.80
N ALA A 89 -2.55 7.99 -5.96
CA ALA A 89 -3.24 8.69 -7.06
C ALA A 89 -4.09 9.89 -6.62
N LYS A 90 -4.40 10.02 -5.33
CA LYS A 90 -5.21 11.13 -4.79
C LYS A 90 -4.36 12.39 -4.57
N LYS A 91 -4.99 13.56 -4.43
CA LYS A 91 -4.31 14.79 -3.95
C LYS A 91 -4.10 14.71 -2.43
N GLY A 92 -3.03 15.33 -1.93
CA GLY A 92 -2.67 15.35 -0.51
C GLY A 92 -1.72 14.24 -0.07
N ASN A 93 -1.04 13.58 -1.02
CA ASN A 93 0.03 12.63 -0.73
C ASN A 93 1.31 13.40 -0.38
N ASP A 94 2.18 12.78 0.39
CA ASP A 94 3.40 13.41 0.88
C ASP A 94 4.44 13.71 -0.21
N ASN A 95 4.37 13.05 -1.37
CA ASN A 95 5.27 13.29 -2.51
C ASN A 95 4.53 13.24 -3.85
N GLY A 96 3.32 13.82 -3.90
CA GLY A 96 2.54 13.93 -5.14
C GLY A 96 1.98 12.60 -5.66
N ILE A 97 1.53 12.59 -6.92
CA ILE A 97 0.95 11.39 -7.56
C ILE A 97 2.08 10.48 -8.06
N LYS A 98 2.00 9.18 -7.78
CA LYS A 98 2.98 8.17 -8.19
C LYS A 98 2.30 6.89 -8.67
N HIS A 99 2.83 6.35 -9.77
CA HIS A 99 2.45 5.06 -10.38
C HIS A 99 3.73 4.29 -10.74
N ILE A 100 4.49 3.90 -9.71
CA ILE A 100 5.80 3.27 -9.86
C ILE A 100 5.58 1.76 -9.89
N LYS A 101 5.83 1.12 -11.04
CA LYS A 101 5.89 -0.34 -11.17
C LYS A 101 7.31 -0.82 -10.92
N ALA A 102 7.48 -1.89 -10.16
CA ALA A 102 8.77 -2.46 -9.81
C ALA A 102 8.79 -3.98 -10.01
N ASN A 103 10.00 -4.53 -10.17
CA ASN A 103 10.25 -5.96 -10.11
C ASN A 103 10.60 -6.33 -8.68
N CYS A 104 9.85 -7.27 -8.11
CA CYS A 104 9.85 -7.50 -6.69
C CYS A 104 10.05 -8.98 -6.38
N PHE A 105 11.02 -9.28 -5.52
CA PHE A 105 11.42 -10.64 -5.17
C PHE A 105 11.49 -10.80 -3.66
N ILE A 106 11.12 -11.99 -3.18
CA ILE A 106 11.28 -12.39 -1.78
C ILE A 106 12.21 -13.59 -1.79
N LEU A 107 13.35 -13.46 -1.10
CA LEU A 107 14.32 -14.52 -0.91
C LEU A 107 14.17 -15.03 0.52
N VAL A 108 13.91 -16.32 0.68
CA VAL A 108 13.75 -17.00 1.97
C VAL A 108 14.81 -18.10 2.05
N GLN A 109 15.44 -18.25 3.22
CA GLN A 109 16.44 -19.28 3.51
C GLN A 109 15.90 -20.29 4.51
#